data_AF-A0A0F9AHB7-F1
#
_entry.id   AF-A0A0F9AHB7-F1
#
_cell.length_a   1.000
_cell.length_b   1.000
_cell.length_c   1.000
_cell.angle_alpha   90.00
_cell.angle_beta   90.00
_cell.angle_gamma   90.00
#
_symmetry.space_group_name_H-M   'P 1'
#
loop_
_entity.id
_entity.type
_entity.pdbx_description
1 polymer ?
#
loop_
_entity_poly.entity_id
_entity_poly.type
_entity_poly.pdbx_seq_one_letter_code
_entity_poly.pdbx_strand_id
1 'polypeptide(L)' 'MDRRTARREVCAKLAAMEVDRDRLDEIASNADSAGDPILATELRRYTEKMTAILDLMYEWVGKI' A
#
# COMPACT_ATOMS: atom_id res chain seq x y z
N MET A 1 -17.50 -14.67 -14.94
CA MET A 1 -16.12 -14.15 -14.81
C MET A 1 -15.21 -15.33 -14.52
N ASP A 2 -14.17 -15.56 -15.33
CA ASP A 2 -13.22 -16.65 -15.10
C ASP A 2 -12.19 -16.26 -14.02
N ARG A 3 -11.52 -17.26 -13.43
CA ARG A 3 -10.52 -17.05 -12.37
C ARG A 3 -9.39 -16.13 -12.82
N ARG A 4 -9.01 -16.20 -14.09
CA ARG A 4 -7.93 -15.39 -14.69
C ARG A 4 -8.28 -13.91 -14.72
N THR A 5 -9.52 -13.57 -15.06
CA THR A 5 -10.03 -12.19 -15.12
C THR A 5 -10.12 -11.62 -13.71
N ALA A 6 -10.70 -12.38 -12.77
CA ALA A 6 -10.75 -11.97 -11.36
C ALA A 6 -9.34 -11.71 -10.80
N ARG A 7 -8.38 -12.60 -11.06
CA ARG A 7 -6.99 -12.43 -10.64
C ARG A 7 -6.35 -11.17 -11.21
N ARG A 8 -6.56 -10.88 -12.50
CA ARG A 8 -6.06 -9.65 -13.15
C ARG A 8 -6.64 -8.38 -12.53
N GLU A 9 -7.94 -8.36 -12.28
CA GLU A 9 -8.61 -7.20 -11.67
C GLU A 9 -8.09 -6.93 -10.26
N VAL A 10 -7.88 -7.99 -9.46
CA VAL A 10 -7.31 -7.83 -8.11
C VAL A 10 -5.86 -7.34 -8.20
N CYS A 11 -5.03 -7.93 -9.07
CA CYS A 11 -3.67 -7.45 -9.29
C CYS A 11 -3.62 -5.95 -9.67
N ALA A 12 -4.52 -5.50 -10.54
CA ALA A 12 -4.57 -4.08 -10.92
C ALA A 12 -4.93 -3.16 -9.74
N LYS A 13 -5.83 -3.60 -8.86
CA LYS A 13 -6.16 -2.86 -7.64
C LYS A 13 -4.99 -2.84 -6.64
N LEU A 14 -4.26 -3.95 -6.50
CA LEU A 14 -3.07 -4.01 -5.65
C LEU A 14 -1.98 -3.05 -6.15
N ALA A 15 -1.75 -2.99 -7.47
CA ALA A 15 -0.82 -2.02 -8.05
C ALA A 15 -1.23 -0.56 -7.77
N ALA A 16 -2.53 -0.24 -7.81
CA ALA A 16 -2.99 1.10 -7.44
C ALA A 16 -2.75 1.42 -5.96
N MET A 17 -2.97 0.45 -5.07
CA MET A 17 -2.70 0.59 -3.65
C MET A 17 -1.20 0.76 -3.33
N GLU A 18 -0.31 0.12 -4.09
CA GLU A 18 1.14 0.33 -3.99
C GLU A 18 1.52 1.78 -4.30
N VAL A 19 0.96 2.35 -5.39
CA VAL A 19 1.19 3.75 -5.75
C VAL A 19 0.73 4.69 -4.63
N ASP A 20 -0.42 4.42 -4.03
CA ASP A 20 -0.93 5.27 -2.93
C ASP A 20 -0.09 5.11 -1.65
N ARG A 21 0.41 3.89 -1.35
CA ARG A 21 1.38 3.67 -0.26
C ARG A 21 2.66 4.47 -0.50
N ASP A 22 3.21 4.43 -1.70
CA ASP A 22 4.47 5.13 -2.02
C ASP A 22 4.31 6.64 -1.90
N ARG A 23 3.15 7.19 -2.31
CA ARG A 23 2.79 8.60 -2.09
C ARG A 23 2.69 8.95 -0.61
N LEU A 24 2.11 8.07 0.22
CA LEU A 24 2.03 8.30 1.66
C LEU A 24 3.42 8.34 2.31
N ASP A 25 4.36 7.53 1.81
CA ASP A 25 5.74 7.55 2.29
C ASP A 25 6.46 8.86 1.91
N GLU A 26 6.21 9.37 0.70
CA GLU A 26 6.68 10.71 0.30
C GLU A 26 6.09 11.82 1.18
N ILE A 27 4.78 11.76 1.48
CA ILE A 27 4.13 12.71 2.39
C ILE A 27 4.73 12.61 3.79
N ALA A 28 5.04 11.41 4.27
CA ALA A 28 5.70 11.21 5.57
C ALA A 28 7.09 11.85 5.60
N SER A 29 7.88 11.67 4.54
CA SER A 29 9.20 12.31 4.41
C SER A 29 9.11 13.85 4.37
N ASN A 30 8.10 14.38 3.69
CA ASN A 30 7.85 15.81 3.63
C ASN A 30 7.40 16.37 4.98
N ALA A 31 6.55 15.65 5.73
CA ALA A 31 6.13 16.02 7.08
C ALA A 31 7.33 16.07 8.06
N ASP A 32 8.22 15.09 7.97
CA ASP A 32 9.45 15.03 8.78
C ASP A 32 10.35 16.25 8.48
N SER A 33 10.54 16.56 7.20
CA SER A 33 11.33 17.71 6.74
C SER A 33 10.69 19.06 7.10
N ALA A 34 9.37 19.12 7.20
CA ALA A 34 8.62 20.31 7.62
C ALA A 34 8.61 20.52 9.14
N GLY A 35 9.22 19.62 9.92
CA GLY A 35 9.27 19.70 11.37
C GLY A 35 8.02 19.18 12.08
N ASP A 36 7.25 18.30 11.43
CA ASP A 36 6.14 17.56 12.04
C ASP A 36 6.48 16.06 12.17
N PRO A 37 7.33 15.68 13.14
CA PRO A 37 7.75 14.29 13.31
C PRO A 37 6.62 13.38 13.83
N ILE A 38 5.58 13.94 14.45
CA ILE A 38 4.42 13.17 14.92
C ILE A 38 3.62 12.68 13.72
N LEU A 39 3.26 13.60 12.81
CA LEU A 39 2.56 13.24 11.58
C LEU A 39 3.39 12.27 10.73
N ALA A 40 4.68 12.54 10.56
CA ALA A 40 5.59 11.65 9.83
C ALA A 40 5.59 10.22 10.40
N THR A 41 5.66 10.09 11.73
CA THR A 41 5.65 8.79 12.41
C THR A 41 4.33 8.04 12.21
N GLU A 42 3.19 8.74 12.35
CA GLU A 42 1.88 8.11 12.16
C GLU A 42 1.66 7.68 10.70
N LEU A 43 2.12 8.47 9.73
CA LEU A 43 2.09 8.10 8.32
C LEU A 43 2.97 6.86 8.04
N ARG A 44 4.19 6.80 8.57
CA ARG A 44 5.06 5.61 8.45
C ARG A 44 4.43 4.36 9.04
N ARG A 45 3.82 4.46 10.23
CA ARG A 45 3.08 3.33 10.84
C ARG A 45 1.92 2.87 9.98
N TYR A 46 1.25 3.81 9.30
CA TYR A 46 0.16 3.49 8.40
C TYR A 46 0.67 2.79 7.12
N THR A 47 1.76 3.26 6.51
CA THR A 47 2.37 2.63 5.33
C THR A 47 2.91 1.23 5.63
N GLU A 48 3.47 1.00 6.82
CA GLU A 48 3.85 -0.34 7.30
C GLU A 48 2.64 -1.30 7.35
N LYS A 49 1.51 -0.84 7.92
CA LYS A 49 0.27 -1.64 7.96
C LYS A 49 -0.27 -1.91 6.56
N MET A 50 -0.23 -0.93 5.66
CA MET A 50 -0.64 -1.12 4.27
C MET A 50 0.24 -2.16 3.58
N THR A 51 1.55 -2.12 3.81
CA THR A 51 2.50 -3.10 3.25
C THR A 51 2.16 -4.51 3.70
N ALA A 52 1.93 -4.72 5.00
CA ALA A 52 1.53 -6.02 5.52
C ALA A 52 0.21 -6.53 4.90
N ILE A 53 -0.76 -5.63 4.65
CA ILE A 53 -2.03 -6.00 3.99
C ILE A 53 -1.78 -6.36 2.52
N LEU A 54 -0.96 -5.60 1.79
CA LEU A 54 -0.62 -5.87 0.40
C LEU A 54 0.03 -7.25 0.24
N ASP A 55 0.97 -7.61 1.12
CA ASP A 55 1.63 -8.91 1.11
C ASP A 55 0.61 -10.05 1.28
N LEU A 56 -0.29 -9.95 2.25
CA LEU A 56 -1.37 -10.92 2.46
C LEU A 56 -2.30 -11.03 1.24
N MET A 57 -2.58 -9.90 0.58
CA MET A 57 -3.40 -9.91 -0.63
C MET A 57 -2.69 -10.55 -1.82
N TYR A 58 -1.39 -10.35 -1.98
CA TYR A 58 -0.61 -11.04 -3.01
C TYR A 58 -0.60 -12.56 -2.80
N GLU A 59 -0.42 -13.02 -1.56
CA GLU A 59 -0.55 -14.44 -1.24
C GLU A 59 -1.93 -14.99 -1.56
N TRP A 60 -2.98 -14.22 -1.25
CA TRP A 60 -4.36 -14.60 -1.54
C TRP A 60 -4.63 -14.69 -3.04
N VAL A 61 -4.19 -13.69 -3.82
CA VAL A 61 -4.27 -13.68 -5.29
C VAL A 61 -3.55 -14.86 -5.92
N GLY A 62 -2.44 -15.30 -5.33
CA GLY A 62 -1.72 -16.51 -5.76
C GLY A 62 -2.54 -17.80 -5.64
N LYS A 63 -3.57 -17.81 -4.78
CA LYS A 63 -4.45 -18.96 -4.50
C LYS A 63 -5.76 -18.95 -5.31
N ILE A 64 -6.04 -17.89 -6.08
CA ILE A 64 -7.18 -17.78 -7.02
C ILE A 64 -6.82 -18.42 -8.36
#